data_AF-A0A2D3WHQ4-F1
#
_entry.id   AF-A0A2D3WHQ4-F1
#
_cell.length_a   1.000
_cell.length_b   1.000
_cell.length_c   1.000
_cell.angle_alpha   90.00
_cell.angle_beta   90.00
_cell.angle_gamma   90.00
#
_symmetry.space_group_name_H-M   'P 1'
#
loop_
_entity.id
_entity.type
_entity.pdbx_description
1 polymer ?
#
loop_
_entity_poly.entity_id
_entity_poly.type
_entity_poly.pdbx_seq_one_letter_code
_entity_poly.pdbx_strand_id
1 'polypeptide(L)' 'MDEKELKKELARLKRIAVEIAGEIHDLVEDTLWVKYEELPILSAKVVEAVKEAEAFKVRNHL' A
#
# COMPACT_ATOMS: atom_id res chain seq x y z
N MET A 1 -0.74 17.49 14.50
CA MET A 1 -1.98 16.74 14.24
C MET A 1 -2.52 16.26 15.56
N ASP A 2 -3.82 16.36 15.76
CA ASP A 2 -4.47 15.69 16.88
C ASP A 2 -4.51 14.16 16.64
N GLU A 3 -4.85 13.38 17.68
CA GLU A 3 -4.90 11.91 17.58
C GLU A 3 -5.87 11.42 16.49
N LYS A 4 -6.97 12.16 16.25
CA LYS A 4 -7.98 11.82 15.26
C LYS A 4 -7.44 12.01 13.84
N GLU A 5 -6.72 13.11 13.60
CA GLU A 5 -6.02 13.38 12.35
C GLU A 5 -4.94 12.32 12.09
N LEU A 6 -4.18 11.94 13.12
CA LEU A 6 -3.14 10.91 13.02
C LEU A 6 -3.73 9.55 12.63
N LYS A 7 -4.85 9.15 13.23
CA LYS A 7 -5.58 7.92 12.84
C LYS A 7 -6.14 8.00 11.42
N LYS A 8 -6.64 9.16 11.00
CA LYS A 8 -7.13 9.38 9.62
C LYS A 8 -6.00 9.22 8.61
N GLU A 9 -4.82 9.75 8.92
CA GLU A 9 -3.66 9.63 8.04
C GLU A 9 -3.13 8.19 7.99
N LEU A 10 -3.06 7.49 9.13
CA LEU A 10 -2.71 6.07 9.15
C LEU A 10 -3.71 5.23 8.33
N ALA A 11 -5.01 5.53 8.39
CA ALA A 11 -6.02 4.87 7.57
C ALA A 11 -5.84 5.16 6.07
N ARG A 12 -5.44 6.39 5.71
CA ARG A 12 -5.10 6.76 4.33
C ARG A 12 -3.92 5.95 3.81
N LEU A 13 -2.83 5.87 4.59
CA LEU A 13 -1.64 5.10 4.21
C LEU A 13 -1.95 3.60 4.03
N LYS A 14 -2.73 3.02 4.94
CA LYS A 14 -3.20 1.64 4.81
C LYS A 14 -4.07 1.42 3.58
N ARG A 15 -4.93 2.38 3.23
CA ARG A 15 -5.76 2.29 2.02
C ARG A 15 -4.91 2.23 0.76
N ILE A 16 -3.85 3.06 0.67
CA ILE A 16 -2.93 3.03 -0.48
C ILE A 16 -2.30 1.64 -0.64
N ALA A 17 -1.83 1.03 0.45
CA ALA A 17 -1.26 -0.31 0.38
C ALA A 17 -2.28 -1.36 -0.13
N VAL A 18 -3.54 -1.24 0.29
CA VAL A 18 -4.63 -2.14 -0.16
C VAL A 18 -5.00 -1.90 -1.61
N GLU A 19 -5.02 -0.65 -2.08
CA GLU A 19 -5.29 -0.31 -3.49
C GLU A 19 -4.22 -0.93 -4.41
N ILE A 20 -2.94 -0.82 -4.06
CA ILE A 20 -1.85 -1.46 -4.83
C ILE A 20 -1.97 -2.99 -4.79
N ALA A 21 -2.39 -3.58 -3.66
CA ALA A 21 -2.64 -5.01 -3.59
C ALA A 21 -3.80 -5.46 -4.50
N GLY A 22 -4.83 -4.61 -4.66
CA GLY A 22 -5.90 -4.81 -5.65
C GLY A 22 -5.39 -4.77 -7.09
N GLU A 23 -4.52 -3.79 -7.42
CA GLU A 23 -3.90 -3.75 -8.75
C GLU A 23 -3.07 -5.01 -9.06
N ILE A 24 -2.37 -5.55 -8.05
CA ILE A 24 -1.63 -6.83 -8.20
C ILE A 24 -2.60 -7.98 -8.45
N HIS A 25 -3.71 -8.04 -7.71
CA HIS A 25 -4.75 -9.05 -7.89
C HIS A 25 -5.27 -9.04 -9.33
N ASP A 26 -5.68 -7.88 -9.81
CA ASP A 26 -6.23 -7.71 -11.16
C ASP A 26 -5.17 -8.00 -12.23
N LEU A 27 -3.90 -7.64 -12.01
CA LEU A 27 -2.81 -7.98 -12.91
C LEU A 27 -2.67 -9.50 -13.04
N VAL A 28 -2.61 -10.21 -11.92
CA VAL A 28 -2.39 -11.66 -11.89
C VAL A 28 -3.60 -12.42 -12.45
N GLU A 29 -4.82 -11.95 -12.18
CA GLU A 29 -6.06 -12.59 -12.66
C GLU A 29 -6.31 -12.32 -14.16
N ASP A 30 -6.20 -11.07 -14.61
CA ASP A 30 -6.73 -10.67 -15.92
C ASP A 30 -5.65 -10.47 -16.99
N THR A 31 -4.43 -10.05 -16.62
CA THR A 31 -3.47 -9.50 -17.59
C THR A 31 -2.05 -10.05 -17.49
N LEU A 32 -1.83 -11.10 -16.69
CA LEU A 32 -0.51 -11.64 -16.37
C LEU A 32 0.36 -11.85 -17.61
N TRP A 33 -0.14 -12.57 -18.61
CA TRP A 33 0.64 -12.92 -19.81
C TRP A 33 1.04 -11.72 -20.68
N VAL A 34 0.41 -10.56 -20.47
CA VAL A 34 0.68 -9.32 -21.23
C VAL A 34 1.46 -8.31 -20.39
N LYS A 35 1.23 -8.27 -19.07
CA LYS A 35 1.74 -7.24 -18.16
C LYS A 35 2.63 -7.78 -17.04
N TYR A 36 3.14 -9.00 -17.13
CA TYR A 36 3.95 -9.61 -16.06
C TYR A 36 5.15 -8.75 -15.62
N GLU A 37 5.71 -7.92 -16.50
CA GLU A 37 6.83 -7.01 -16.19
C GLU A 37 6.46 -5.92 -15.16
N GLU A 38 5.17 -5.60 -15.00
CA GLU A 38 4.68 -4.65 -14.01
C GLU A 38 4.61 -5.27 -12.60
N LEU A 39 4.53 -6.60 -12.49
CA LEU A 39 4.35 -7.30 -11.22
C LEU A 39 5.48 -7.02 -10.22
N PRO A 40 6.78 -7.08 -10.58
CA PRO A 40 7.86 -6.71 -9.65
C PRO A 40 7.79 -5.25 -9.20
N ILE A 41 7.32 -4.35 -10.06
CA ILE A 41 7.19 -2.91 -9.77
C ILE A 41 6.07 -2.69 -8.75
N LEU A 42 4.89 -3.25 -8.99
CA LEU A 42 3.76 -3.20 -8.04
C LEU A 42 4.12 -3.87 -6.71
N SER A 43 4.83 -4.99 -6.76
CA SER A 43 5.33 -5.69 -5.55
C SER A 43 6.26 -4.81 -4.72
N ALA A 44 7.16 -4.05 -5.35
CA ALA A 44 8.02 -3.11 -4.64
C ALA A 44 7.19 -1.97 -4.02
N LYS A 45 6.22 -1.42 -4.76
CA LYS A 45 5.35 -0.33 -4.29
C LYS A 45 4.50 -0.73 -3.09
N VAL A 46 3.89 -1.92 -3.10
CA VAL A 46 3.07 -2.37 -1.96
C VAL A 46 3.92 -2.57 -0.71
N VAL A 47 5.14 -3.09 -0.86
CA VAL A 47 6.09 -3.22 0.26
C VAL A 47 6.47 -1.85 0.83
N GLU A 48 6.73 -0.87 -0.02
CA GLU A 48 7.04 0.50 0.40
C GLU A 48 5.85 1.15 1.14
N ALA A 49 4.64 1.05 0.58
CA ALA A 49 3.43 1.59 1.19
C ALA A 49 3.14 0.99 2.58
N VAL A 50 3.33 -0.33 2.74
CA VAL A 50 3.20 -0.99 4.05
C VAL A 50 4.27 -0.49 5.03
N LYS A 51 5.52 -0.38 4.60
CA LYS A 51 6.61 0.16 5.43
C LYS A 51 6.34 1.59 5.86
N GLU A 52 5.80 2.43 4.98
CA GLU A 52 5.44 3.80 5.30
C GLU A 52 4.32 3.87 6.34
N ALA A 53 3.27 3.07 6.18
CA ALA A 53 2.18 2.98 7.15
C ALA A 53 2.68 2.52 8.54
N GLU A 54 3.54 1.51 8.59
CA GLU A 54 4.12 1.01 9.84
C GLU A 54 5.08 2.02 10.48
N ALA A 55 5.95 2.65 9.68
CA ALA A 55 6.84 3.70 10.17
C ALA A 55 6.06 4.90 10.72
N PHE A 56 4.96 5.29 10.06
CA PHE A 56 4.07 6.34 10.53
C PHE A 56 3.40 5.95 11.85
N LYS A 57 2.90 4.72 11.96
CA LYS A 57 2.30 4.20 13.19
C LYS A 57 3.29 4.24 14.37
N VAL A 58 4.49 3.72 14.17
CA VAL A 58 5.56 3.68 15.19
C VAL A 58 5.98 5.09 15.61
N ARG A 59 6.21 6.00 14.65
CA ARG A 59 6.65 7.38 14.93
C ARG A 59 5.63 8.18 15.73
N ASN A 60 4.34 7.92 15.52
CA ASN A 60 3.24 8.66 16.14
C ASN A 60 2.61 7.93 17.33
N HIS A 61 3.18 6.80 17.77
CA HIS A 61 2.68 5.98 18.88
C HIS A 61 1.18 5.60 18.74
N LEU A 62 0.77 5.24 17.52
CA LEU A 62 -0.61 4.84 17.17
C LEU A 62 -0.87 3.33 17.22
#